data_AF-A0A1Z9DVM6-F1
#
_entry.id   AF-A0A1Z9DVM6-F1
#
_cell.length_a   1.000
_cell.length_b   1.000
_cell.length_c   1.000
_cell.angle_alpha   90.00
_cell.angle_beta   90.00
_cell.angle_gamma   90.00
#
_symmetry.space_group_name_H-M   'P 1'
#
loop_
_entity.id
_entity.type
_entity.pdbx_description
1 polymer ?
#
loop_
_entity_poly.entity_id
_entity_poly.type
_entity_poly.pdbx_seq_one_letter_code
_entity_poly.pdbx_strand_id
1 'polypeptide(L)'
;MTPVLISYVLIFFAKKISIQKPLIIILVSILFLFKGDTIKSSLLNYYAFVSKYKVHHDKDLYHELINGNNFKKISNLIDKQNCLYTLTNNLTWNYIFKKPYCSKYHYNFINLSKKSQEETINQLKIKKPEYILFEGKNINASSQYGVSTKSMNYLIYDYIIKSYEPAFDFNNNWFWKLKSKQTNKVNYNKVFKGKIFQEKREQNFLSKLKTLSGISKNIVDFSNFSDIQIKVSFQNINNTNMYAVLVKNENDKTLSGKLLNSKNYAVVEIPQLLLKKGKNKIKVILMDSNNELFFFKNYSLNIKD
;
A
#
# COMPACT_ATOMS: atom_id res chain seq x y z
N MET A 1 0.79 -24.11 15.24
CA MET A 1 1.59 -22.92 14.86
C MET A 1 2.89 -23.41 14.26
N THR A 2 3.11 -23.15 12.97
CA THR A 2 4.26 -23.70 12.23
C THR A 2 5.57 -23.06 12.70
N PRO A 3 6.65 -23.85 12.87
CA PRO A 3 7.95 -23.39 13.40
C PRO A 3 8.61 -22.30 12.54
N VAL A 4 8.14 -22.12 11.30
CA VAL A 4 8.58 -21.10 10.34
C VAL A 4 8.28 -19.68 10.83
N LEU A 5 7.15 -19.43 11.50
CA LEU A 5 6.81 -18.06 11.95
C LEU A 5 7.71 -17.57 13.09
N ILE A 6 8.20 -18.48 13.94
CA ILE A 6 9.07 -18.14 15.07
C ILE A 6 10.46 -17.74 14.58
N SER A 7 10.94 -18.33 13.48
CA SER A 7 12.25 -18.03 12.89
C SER A 7 12.31 -16.64 12.27
N TYR A 8 11.22 -16.19 11.62
CA TYR A 8 11.15 -14.87 11.00
C TYR A 8 11.10 -13.73 12.03
N VAL A 9 10.45 -13.94 13.18
CA VAL A 9 10.39 -12.94 14.26
C VAL A 9 11.78 -12.75 14.90
N LEU A 10 12.52 -13.84 15.12
CA LEU A 10 13.85 -13.78 15.76
C LEU A 10 14.92 -13.09 14.88
N ILE A 11 14.87 -13.27 13.56
CA ILE A 11 15.84 -12.67 12.63
C ILE A 11 15.66 -11.14 12.54
N PHE A 12 14.43 -10.64 12.69
CA PHE A 12 14.16 -9.21 12.55
C PHE A 12 14.59 -8.39 13.78
N PHE A 13 14.52 -8.97 14.99
CA PHE A 13 15.02 -8.33 16.22
C PHE A 13 16.55 -8.32 16.33
N ALA A 14 17.24 -9.26 15.66
CA ALA A 14 18.70 -9.40 15.69
C ALA A 14 19.46 -8.19 15.11
N LYS A 15 18.82 -7.37 14.27
CA LYS A 15 19.50 -6.30 13.53
C LYS A 15 19.71 -5.02 14.34
N LYS A 16 19.17 -4.91 15.57
CA LYS A 16 19.17 -3.66 16.35
C LYS A 16 19.90 -3.72 17.70
N ILE A 17 20.47 -4.86 18.09
CA ILE A 17 21.19 -4.99 19.37
C ILE A 17 22.59 -5.53 19.09
N SER A 18 23.59 -4.65 19.17
CA SER A 18 25.00 -4.92 18.84
C SER A 18 25.70 -5.96 19.74
N ILE A 19 24.99 -6.60 20.68
CA ILE A 19 25.59 -7.41 21.75
C ILE A 19 25.06 -8.87 21.79
N GLN A 20 24.17 -9.31 20.90
CA GLN A 20 23.58 -10.65 21.01
C GLN A 20 23.70 -11.57 19.77
N LYS A 21 24.78 -11.45 18.99
CA LYS A 21 25.15 -12.54 18.07
C LYS A 21 25.36 -13.90 18.77
N PRO A 22 26.05 -14.00 19.93
CA PRO A 22 26.22 -15.29 20.59
C PRO A 22 24.92 -15.80 21.20
N LEU A 23 24.03 -14.92 21.69
CA LEU A 23 22.79 -15.33 22.35
C LEU A 23 21.76 -15.92 21.38
N ILE A 24 21.67 -15.40 20.15
CA ILE A 24 20.82 -15.97 19.10
C ILE A 24 21.37 -17.30 18.61
N ILE A 25 22.70 -17.41 18.47
CA ILE A 25 23.35 -18.69 18.15
C ILE A 25 23.09 -19.70 19.26
N ILE A 26 23.17 -19.30 20.52
CA ILE A 26 22.86 -20.16 21.68
C ILE A 26 21.37 -20.54 21.71
N LEU A 27 20.44 -19.61 21.46
CA LEU A 27 18.99 -19.89 21.48
C LEU A 27 18.57 -20.81 20.32
N VAL A 28 19.14 -20.59 19.13
CA VAL A 28 19.00 -21.47 17.97
C VAL A 28 19.62 -22.82 18.30
N SER A 29 20.84 -22.86 18.83
CA SER A 29 21.50 -24.12 19.21
C SER A 29 20.72 -24.91 20.26
N ILE A 30 20.13 -24.25 21.26
CA ILE A 30 19.27 -24.88 22.28
C ILE A 30 17.98 -25.41 21.65
N LEU A 31 17.35 -24.67 20.73
CA LEU A 31 16.18 -25.16 19.99
C LEU A 31 16.50 -26.35 19.07
N PHE A 32 17.75 -26.45 18.59
CA PHE A 32 18.24 -27.55 17.76
C PHE A 32 18.75 -28.75 18.57
N LEU A 33 19.22 -28.57 19.80
CA LEU A 33 19.69 -29.64 20.69
C LEU A 33 18.58 -30.62 21.13
N PHE A 34 17.30 -30.26 21.01
CA PHE A 34 16.18 -31.15 21.35
C PHE A 34 15.71 -32.09 20.22
N LYS A 35 16.40 -32.14 19.06
CA LYS A 35 16.11 -33.12 17.98
C LYS A 35 17.40 -33.71 17.40
N GLY A 36 17.89 -34.76 18.07
CA GLY A 36 19.23 -35.33 17.97
C GLY A 36 19.80 -35.73 16.61
N ASP A 37 19.00 -36.12 15.60
CA ASP A 37 19.59 -36.74 14.38
C ASP A 37 19.25 -36.04 13.04
N THR A 38 18.56 -34.91 13.06
CA THR A 38 18.10 -34.22 11.81
C THR A 38 18.92 -32.99 11.42
N ILE A 39 19.99 -32.67 12.16
CA ILE A 39 20.71 -31.40 12.04
C ILE A 39 21.66 -31.36 10.84
N LYS A 40 22.39 -32.45 10.55
CA LYS A 40 23.31 -32.48 9.39
C LYS A 40 22.55 -32.45 8.06
N SER A 41 21.46 -33.20 7.93
CA SER A 41 20.65 -33.20 6.70
C SER A 41 19.90 -31.89 6.51
N SER A 42 19.41 -31.24 7.58
CA SER A 42 18.73 -29.95 7.49
C SER A 42 19.66 -28.78 7.19
N LEU A 43 20.90 -28.77 7.69
CA LEU A 43 21.90 -27.76 7.33
C LEU A 43 22.38 -27.91 5.88
N LEU A 44 22.65 -29.15 5.43
CA LEU A 44 22.97 -29.41 4.02
C LEU A 44 21.80 -29.04 3.10
N ASN A 45 20.56 -29.35 3.50
CA ASN A 45 19.37 -28.95 2.76
C ASN A 45 19.14 -27.43 2.80
N TYR A 46 19.49 -26.74 3.88
CA TYR A 46 19.44 -25.28 3.96
C TYR A 46 20.49 -24.64 3.06
N TYR A 47 21.74 -25.12 3.10
CA TYR A 47 22.78 -24.63 2.21
C TYR A 47 22.48 -24.94 0.73
N ALA A 48 21.95 -26.13 0.43
CA ALA A 48 21.49 -26.50 -0.91
C ALA A 48 20.27 -25.67 -1.35
N PHE A 49 19.35 -25.36 -0.44
CA PHE A 49 18.21 -24.49 -0.71
C PHE A 49 18.69 -23.06 -0.99
N VAL A 50 19.53 -22.49 -0.13
CA VAL A 50 20.08 -21.13 -0.28
C VAL A 50 21.00 -21.04 -1.50
N SER A 51 21.79 -22.07 -1.82
CA SER A 51 22.62 -22.10 -3.02
C SER A 51 21.76 -22.22 -4.28
N LYS A 52 20.74 -23.08 -4.30
CA LYS A 52 19.76 -23.17 -5.39
C LYS A 52 18.98 -21.87 -5.56
N TYR A 53 18.64 -21.19 -4.47
CA TYR A 53 17.99 -19.87 -4.48
C TYR A 53 18.93 -18.75 -4.95
N LYS A 54 20.23 -18.84 -4.63
CA LYS A 54 21.27 -17.95 -5.19
C LYS A 54 21.51 -18.17 -6.68
N VAL A 55 21.27 -19.39 -7.18
CA VAL A 55 21.48 -19.79 -8.58
C VAL A 55 20.26 -19.52 -9.45
N HIS A 56 19.04 -19.43 -8.89
CA HIS A 56 17.94 -18.73 -9.57
C HIS A 56 18.31 -17.25 -9.64
N HIS A 57 18.79 -16.83 -10.82
CA HIS A 57 19.11 -15.45 -11.08
C HIS A 57 17.90 -14.60 -10.72
N ASP A 58 18.10 -13.46 -10.05
CA ASP A 58 17.05 -12.47 -9.81
C ASP A 58 16.29 -12.08 -11.09
N LYS A 59 16.93 -12.31 -12.24
CA LYS A 59 16.32 -12.23 -13.56
C LYS A 59 15.07 -13.09 -13.69
N ASP A 60 15.01 -14.31 -13.15
CA ASP A 60 13.88 -15.23 -13.33
C ASP A 60 12.67 -14.85 -12.47
N LEU A 61 12.91 -14.33 -11.26
CA LEU A 61 11.84 -13.95 -10.32
C LEU A 61 11.06 -12.70 -10.75
N TYR A 62 11.69 -11.85 -11.55
CA TYR A 62 11.13 -10.58 -12.03
C TYR A 62 11.24 -10.43 -13.56
N HIS A 63 11.53 -11.51 -14.29
CA HIS A 63 11.85 -11.48 -15.72
C HIS A 63 10.75 -10.80 -16.53
N GLU A 64 9.51 -11.21 -16.26
CA GLU A 64 8.31 -10.68 -16.91
C GLU A 64 8.07 -9.21 -16.55
N LEU A 65 8.55 -8.76 -15.38
CA LEU A 65 8.41 -7.39 -14.91
C LEU A 65 9.47 -6.46 -15.50
N ILE A 66 10.68 -6.96 -15.68
CA ILE A 66 11.85 -6.14 -16.06
C ILE A 66 12.02 -6.04 -17.59
N ASN A 67 11.55 -7.03 -18.35
CA ASN A 67 11.83 -7.11 -19.80
C ASN A 67 10.77 -6.50 -20.73
N GLY A 68 9.74 -5.85 -20.18
CA GLY A 68 8.78 -5.11 -21.00
C GLY A 68 9.28 -3.72 -21.41
N ASN A 69 8.92 -3.26 -22.62
CA ASN A 69 9.19 -1.88 -23.08
C ASN A 69 8.71 -0.79 -22.07
N ASN A 70 7.67 -1.11 -21.29
CA ASN A 70 7.14 -0.25 -20.24
C ASN A 70 8.08 -0.11 -19.02
N PHE A 71 8.89 -1.13 -18.72
CA PHE A 71 9.84 -1.08 -17.62
C PHE A 71 10.93 -0.04 -17.87
N LYS A 72 11.53 -0.01 -19.07
CA LYS A 72 12.56 0.98 -19.43
C LYS A 72 12.04 2.41 -19.30
N LYS A 73 10.82 2.67 -19.78
CA LYS A 73 10.17 3.99 -19.67
C LYS A 73 10.04 4.41 -18.21
N ILE A 74 9.60 3.50 -17.34
CA ILE A 74 9.37 3.81 -15.93
C ILE A 74 10.67 3.88 -15.16
N SER A 75 11.63 2.99 -15.42
CA SER A 75 12.97 3.07 -14.86
C SER A 75 13.56 4.45 -15.11
N ASN A 76 13.48 4.96 -16.35
CA ASN A 76 13.97 6.31 -16.67
C ASN A 76 13.28 7.43 -15.85
N LEU A 77 12.01 7.26 -15.47
CA LEU A 77 11.31 8.21 -14.60
C LEU A 77 11.79 8.08 -13.14
N ILE A 78 11.94 6.85 -12.65
CA ILE A 78 12.38 6.57 -11.29
C ILE A 78 13.88 6.87 -11.10
N ASP A 79 14.69 6.72 -12.13
CA ASP A 79 16.15 6.87 -12.10
C ASP A 79 16.59 8.29 -11.78
N LYS A 80 15.78 9.29 -12.15
CA LYS A 80 16.00 10.70 -11.82
C LYS A 80 15.77 11.01 -10.34
N GLN A 81 15.21 10.08 -9.57
CA GLN A 81 14.88 10.26 -8.17
C GLN A 81 15.97 9.68 -7.26
N ASN A 82 16.20 10.35 -6.12
CA ASN A 82 17.19 9.91 -5.13
C ASN A 82 16.72 8.71 -4.29
N CYS A 83 15.40 8.51 -4.17
CA CYS A 83 14.81 7.45 -3.39
C CYS A 83 13.46 7.04 -3.98
N LEU A 84 12.96 5.88 -3.59
CA LEU A 84 11.61 5.43 -3.89
C LEU A 84 10.83 5.22 -2.60
N TYR A 85 9.61 5.72 -2.57
CA TYR A 85 8.65 5.48 -1.49
C TYR A 85 7.52 4.58 -1.99
N THR A 86 7.14 3.62 -1.16
CA THR A 86 6.02 2.72 -1.40
C THR A 86 5.12 2.70 -0.17
N LEU A 87 3.83 2.93 -0.39
CA LEU A 87 2.75 2.66 0.58
C LEU A 87 2.11 1.30 0.30
N THR A 88 2.77 0.43 -0.46
CA THR A 88 2.32 -0.94 -0.70
C THR A 88 3.05 -1.88 0.24
N ASN A 89 2.46 -3.06 0.48
CA ASN A 89 3.13 -4.11 1.26
C ASN A 89 4.25 -4.80 0.48
N ASN A 90 4.58 -4.33 -0.73
CA ASN A 90 5.57 -4.95 -1.57
C ASN A 90 6.92 -4.22 -1.47
N LEU A 91 7.89 -4.88 -0.83
CA LEU A 91 9.23 -4.36 -0.58
C LEU A 91 10.15 -4.47 -1.80
N THR A 92 9.79 -5.27 -2.81
CA THR A 92 10.72 -5.57 -3.92
C THR A 92 10.84 -4.45 -4.94
N TRP A 93 9.98 -3.42 -4.90
CA TRP A 93 10.08 -2.30 -5.83
C TRP A 93 11.39 -1.52 -5.72
N ASN A 94 11.86 -1.27 -4.50
CA ASN A 94 13.14 -0.60 -4.26
C ASN A 94 14.32 -1.44 -4.77
N TYR A 95 14.22 -2.77 -4.69
CA TYR A 95 15.20 -3.69 -5.25
C TYR A 95 15.22 -3.64 -6.78
N ILE A 96 14.04 -3.75 -7.40
CA ILE A 96 13.86 -3.73 -8.85
C ILE A 96 14.40 -2.43 -9.47
N PHE A 97 14.05 -1.28 -8.89
CA PHE A 97 14.52 0.03 -9.38
C PHE A 97 15.90 0.44 -8.85
N LYS A 98 16.54 -0.39 -8.01
CA LYS A 98 17.84 -0.09 -7.37
C LYS A 98 17.85 1.28 -6.66
N LYS A 99 16.76 1.63 -5.97
CA LYS A 99 16.62 2.89 -5.24
C LYS A 99 16.53 2.68 -3.73
N PRO A 100 17.21 3.50 -2.92
CA PRO A 100 17.05 3.46 -1.48
C PRO A 100 15.63 3.88 -1.09
N TYR A 101 15.18 3.46 0.10
CA TYR A 101 13.89 3.87 0.63
C TYR A 101 13.90 5.35 1.03
N CYS A 102 12.79 6.06 0.75
CA CYS A 102 12.67 7.46 1.19
C CYS A 102 12.53 7.58 2.72
N SER A 103 11.94 6.60 3.39
CA SER A 103 11.79 6.55 4.85
C SER A 103 12.26 5.20 5.36
N LYS A 104 12.78 5.15 6.60
CA LYS A 104 13.03 3.88 7.30
C LYS A 104 11.73 3.09 7.51
N TYR A 105 10.59 3.78 7.56
CA TYR A 105 9.26 3.18 7.63
C TYR A 105 8.66 3.00 6.22
N HIS A 106 9.22 2.04 5.50
CA HIS A 106 8.88 1.74 4.11
C HIS A 106 7.83 0.62 3.99
N TYR A 107 7.32 0.12 5.12
CA TYR A 107 6.29 -0.90 5.20
C TYR A 107 5.12 -0.36 6.04
N ASN A 108 3.89 -0.59 5.58
CA ASN A 108 2.72 0.04 6.21
C ASN A 108 2.50 -0.38 7.66
N PHE A 109 2.81 -1.63 8.01
CA PHE A 109 2.62 -2.12 9.38
C PHE A 109 3.62 -1.56 10.39
N ILE A 110 4.77 -1.04 9.94
CA ILE A 110 5.72 -0.35 10.84
C ILE A 110 5.41 1.15 10.96
N ASN A 111 4.40 1.65 10.25
CA ASN A 111 3.90 3.03 10.32
C ASN A 111 2.62 3.18 11.17
N LEU A 112 2.26 2.20 12.00
CA LEU A 112 1.00 2.25 12.76
C LEU A 112 0.96 3.33 13.85
N SER A 113 2.10 3.80 14.35
CA SER A 113 2.14 4.86 15.37
C SER A 113 1.99 6.24 14.74
N LYS A 114 1.37 7.19 15.46
CA LYS A 114 1.30 8.60 15.03
C LYS A 114 2.70 9.16 14.74
N LYS A 115 3.64 8.92 15.66
CA LYS A 115 5.05 9.34 15.53
C LYS A 115 5.72 8.81 14.26
N SER A 116 5.57 7.52 13.94
CA SER A 116 6.14 6.95 12.69
C SER A 116 5.51 7.54 11.43
N GLN A 117 4.21 7.85 11.46
CA GLN A 117 3.54 8.49 10.31
C GLN A 117 4.05 9.92 10.10
N GLU A 118 4.18 10.69 11.18
CA GLU A 118 4.73 12.05 11.13
C GLU A 118 6.19 12.06 10.67
N GLU A 119 7.02 11.14 11.17
CA GLU A 119 8.41 10.98 10.70
C GLU A 119 8.46 10.65 9.20
N THR A 120 7.59 9.76 8.72
CA THR A 120 7.49 9.42 7.29
C THR A 120 7.06 10.62 6.45
N ILE A 121 6.04 11.38 6.89
CA ILE A 121 5.59 12.60 6.22
C ILE A 121 6.74 13.61 6.12
N ASN A 122 7.49 13.81 7.21
CA ASN A 122 8.63 14.72 7.22
C ASN A 122 9.70 14.27 6.21
N GLN A 123 10.01 12.97 6.14
CA GLN A 123 10.94 12.45 5.13
C GLN A 123 10.44 12.67 3.70
N LEU A 124 9.14 12.49 3.45
CA LEU A 124 8.55 12.76 2.13
C LEU A 124 8.57 14.25 1.77
N LYS A 125 8.39 15.15 2.75
CA LYS A 125 8.49 16.60 2.56
C LYS A 125 9.92 17.06 2.27
N ILE A 126 10.92 16.40 2.87
CA ILE A 126 12.34 16.73 2.67
C ILE A 126 12.82 16.16 1.33
N LYS A 127 12.62 14.86 1.11
CA LYS A 127 13.16 14.16 -0.08
C LYS A 127 12.37 14.44 -1.35
N LYS A 128 11.09 14.80 -1.23
CA LYS A 128 10.18 15.15 -2.35
C LYS A 128 10.35 14.24 -3.57
N PRO A 129 10.21 12.91 -3.43
CA PRO A 129 10.23 12.05 -4.59
C PRO A 129 9.17 12.51 -5.59
N GLU A 130 9.54 12.67 -6.86
CA GLU A 130 8.61 13.07 -7.91
C GLU A 130 7.51 12.03 -8.10
N TYR A 131 7.84 10.74 -8.00
CA TYR A 131 6.90 9.64 -8.10
C TYR A 131 6.98 8.73 -6.88
N ILE A 132 5.81 8.37 -6.36
CA ILE A 132 5.66 7.39 -5.29
C ILE A 132 4.78 6.24 -5.76
N LEU A 133 5.03 5.06 -5.22
CA LEU A 133 4.16 3.92 -5.42
C LEU A 133 3.10 3.89 -4.31
N PHE A 134 1.86 4.27 -4.63
CA PHE A 134 0.83 4.46 -3.62
C PHE A 134 -0.10 3.25 -3.47
N GLU A 135 -0.50 2.62 -4.57
CA GLU A 135 -1.43 1.48 -4.55
C GLU A 135 -0.98 0.36 -5.49
N GLY A 136 -1.53 -0.84 -5.31
CA GLY A 136 -1.26 -1.99 -6.17
C GLY A 136 -2.30 -3.10 -6.02
N LYS A 137 -2.40 -3.98 -7.02
CA LYS A 137 -3.43 -5.03 -7.15
C LYS A 137 -3.46 -6.06 -6.01
N ASN A 138 -2.34 -6.26 -5.32
CA ASN A 138 -2.24 -7.19 -4.19
C ASN A 138 -2.51 -6.54 -2.82
N ILE A 139 -3.15 -5.37 -2.77
CA ILE A 139 -3.61 -4.75 -1.53
C ILE A 139 -4.89 -5.43 -0.99
N ASN A 140 -5.16 -6.71 -1.29
CA ASN A 140 -6.08 -7.50 -0.45
C ASN A 140 -5.55 -7.66 1.00
N ALA A 141 -4.33 -7.20 1.28
CA ALA A 141 -3.88 -6.91 2.63
C ALA A 141 -4.65 -5.76 3.33
N SER A 142 -5.53 -5.03 2.64
CA SER A 142 -6.44 -4.01 3.20
C SER A 142 -7.52 -4.57 4.12
N SER A 143 -7.46 -5.84 4.52
CA SER A 143 -8.35 -6.37 5.55
C SER A 143 -7.72 -7.42 6.44
N GLN A 144 -6.39 -7.42 6.62
CA GLN A 144 -5.76 -8.38 7.55
C GLN A 144 -6.35 -8.29 8.96
N TYR A 145 -6.94 -7.14 9.33
CA TYR A 145 -7.56 -6.91 10.64
C TYR A 145 -8.91 -6.18 10.54
N GLY A 146 -9.63 -6.32 9.42
CA GLY A 146 -10.93 -5.68 9.20
C GLY A 146 -10.89 -4.17 8.94
N VAL A 147 -9.70 -3.56 8.83
CA VAL A 147 -9.49 -2.14 8.51
C VAL A 147 -8.50 -2.00 7.36
N SER A 148 -8.74 -1.04 6.47
CA SER A 148 -7.85 -0.80 5.33
C SER A 148 -6.49 -0.24 5.76
N THR A 149 -5.48 -0.51 4.95
CA THR A 149 -4.16 0.11 5.07
C THR A 149 -4.23 1.64 5.02
N LYS A 150 -5.22 2.19 4.29
CA LYS A 150 -5.48 3.63 4.18
C LYS A 150 -5.90 4.21 5.52
N SER A 151 -6.84 3.55 6.21
CA SER A 151 -7.25 3.94 7.56
C SER A 151 -6.11 3.77 8.57
N MET A 152 -5.41 2.62 8.56
CA MET A 152 -4.27 2.39 9.47
C MET A 152 -3.17 3.46 9.34
N ASN A 153 -2.95 4.00 8.13
CA ASN A 153 -1.92 4.98 7.82
C ASN A 153 -2.51 6.35 7.42
N TYR A 154 -3.63 6.74 8.03
CA TYR A 154 -4.43 7.88 7.56
C TYR A 154 -3.67 9.20 7.45
N LEU A 155 -2.67 9.48 8.29
CA LEU A 155 -1.89 10.73 8.20
C LEU A 155 -1.01 10.73 6.95
N ILE A 156 -0.34 9.60 6.68
CA ILE A 156 0.48 9.45 5.49
C ILE A 156 -0.42 9.52 4.25
N TYR A 157 -1.56 8.82 4.31
CA TYR A 157 -2.54 8.81 3.24
C TYR A 157 -3.09 10.22 2.95
N ASP A 158 -3.51 10.98 3.97
CA ASP A 158 -3.98 12.36 3.84
C ASP A 158 -2.90 13.29 3.26
N TYR A 159 -1.65 13.13 3.71
CA TYR A 159 -0.52 13.86 3.13
C TYR A 159 -0.33 13.55 1.64
N ILE A 160 -0.39 12.27 1.27
CA ILE A 160 -0.20 11.84 -0.11
C ILE A 160 -1.31 12.38 -1.02
N ILE A 161 -2.59 12.22 -0.67
CA ILE A 161 -3.70 12.72 -1.51
C ILE A 161 -3.72 14.26 -1.64
N LYS A 162 -3.17 14.97 -0.64
CA LYS A 162 -2.98 16.42 -0.70
C LYS A 162 -1.83 16.79 -1.64
N SER A 163 -0.70 16.08 -1.57
CA SER A 163 0.55 16.50 -2.20
C SER A 163 0.83 15.84 -3.56
N TYR A 164 0.21 14.70 -3.84
CA TYR A 164 0.41 13.90 -5.04
C TYR A 164 -0.90 13.66 -5.78
N GLU A 165 -0.81 13.35 -7.06
CA GLU A 165 -1.91 13.02 -7.94
C GLU A 165 -1.64 11.71 -8.71
N PRO A 166 -2.69 11.01 -9.16
CA PRO A 166 -2.54 9.85 -10.04
C PRO A 166 -1.68 10.15 -11.27
N ALA A 167 -0.77 9.24 -11.61
CA ALA A 167 0.11 9.41 -12.76
C ALA A 167 -0.01 8.29 -13.80
N PHE A 168 0.27 7.04 -13.42
CA PHE A 168 0.21 5.88 -14.32
C PHE A 168 0.21 4.59 -13.51
N ASP A 169 -0.26 3.49 -14.09
CA ASP A 169 -0.02 2.17 -13.55
C ASP A 169 1.17 1.46 -14.23
N PHE A 170 1.74 0.50 -13.51
CA PHE A 170 2.73 -0.41 -14.04
C PHE A 170 2.59 -1.76 -13.39
N ASN A 171 2.32 -2.79 -14.18
CA ASN A 171 2.06 -4.12 -13.66
C ASN A 171 1.04 -4.10 -12.50
N ASN A 172 -0.06 -3.36 -12.67
CA ASN A 172 -1.09 -3.18 -11.64
C ASN A 172 -0.58 -2.52 -10.34
N ASN A 173 0.43 -1.65 -10.43
CA ASN A 173 0.95 -0.84 -9.33
C ASN A 173 0.82 0.63 -9.73
N TRP A 174 0.06 1.40 -8.96
CA TRP A 174 -0.33 2.76 -9.28
C TRP A 174 0.68 3.75 -8.73
N PHE A 175 1.38 4.41 -9.65
CA PHE A 175 2.28 5.51 -9.36
C PHE A 175 1.52 6.83 -9.30
N TRP A 176 1.90 7.62 -8.32
CA TRP A 176 1.39 8.96 -8.10
C TRP A 176 2.53 9.95 -8.23
N LYS A 177 2.27 11.07 -8.91
CA LYS A 177 3.22 12.14 -9.15
C LYS A 177 3.02 13.28 -8.16
N LEU A 178 4.09 13.89 -7.70
CA LEU A 178 4.04 15.09 -6.87
C LEU A 178 3.36 16.22 -7.65
N LYS A 179 2.31 16.83 -7.08
CA LYS A 179 1.57 17.90 -7.75
C LYS A 179 2.47 19.09 -8.01
N SER A 180 2.36 19.64 -9.22
CA SER A 180 2.84 21.01 -9.47
C SER A 180 1.87 22.01 -8.84
N LYS A 181 2.34 23.22 -8.48
CA LYS A 181 1.51 24.26 -7.84
C LYS A 181 0.28 24.69 -8.67
N GLN A 182 0.21 24.34 -9.96
CA GLN A 182 -0.95 24.60 -10.81
C GLN A 182 -1.87 23.38 -10.84
N THR A 183 -2.88 23.37 -9.97
CA THR A 183 -4.06 22.51 -10.19
C THR A 183 -5.05 23.28 -11.05
N ASN A 184 -4.96 23.13 -12.37
CA ASN A 184 -6.02 23.58 -13.25
C ASN A 184 -7.29 22.75 -12.97
N LYS A 185 -8.45 23.41 -13.05
CA LYS A 185 -9.74 22.74 -12.97
C LYS A 185 -9.82 21.73 -14.10
N VAL A 186 -9.87 20.44 -13.77
CA VAL A 186 -9.91 19.38 -14.78
C VAL A 186 -11.31 19.34 -15.39
N ASN A 187 -11.38 19.50 -16.71
CA ASN A 187 -12.64 19.34 -17.44
C ASN A 187 -12.85 17.85 -17.75
N TYR A 188 -14.04 17.33 -17.48
CA TYR A 188 -14.34 15.92 -17.68
C TYR A 188 -14.98 15.74 -19.04
N ASN A 189 -14.26 15.11 -19.96
CA ASN A 189 -14.64 15.12 -21.38
C ASN A 189 -15.87 14.26 -21.69
N LYS A 190 -16.22 13.30 -20.83
CA LYS A 190 -17.26 12.29 -21.07
C LYS A 190 -17.96 11.86 -19.77
N VAL A 191 -19.25 11.53 -19.87
CA VAL A 191 -20.11 11.09 -18.75
C VAL A 191 -20.39 9.59 -18.84
N PHE A 192 -20.17 8.85 -17.75
CA PHE A 192 -20.45 7.42 -17.65
C PHE A 192 -21.71 7.11 -16.84
N LYS A 193 -22.48 6.10 -17.27
CA LYS A 193 -23.67 5.61 -16.54
C LYS A 193 -23.35 4.40 -15.66
N GLY A 194 -23.99 4.31 -14.51
CA GLY A 194 -23.91 3.14 -13.65
C GLY A 194 -24.55 3.34 -12.28
N LYS A 195 -24.29 2.41 -11.36
CA LYS A 195 -24.86 2.38 -10.00
C LYS A 195 -23.76 2.53 -8.96
N ILE A 196 -24.07 3.27 -7.89
CA ILE A 196 -23.23 3.39 -6.70
C ILE A 196 -23.96 2.72 -5.55
N PHE A 197 -23.27 1.82 -4.85
CA PHE A 197 -23.73 1.25 -3.59
C PHE A 197 -22.76 1.66 -2.49
N GLN A 198 -23.29 1.95 -1.32
CA GLN A 198 -22.52 2.31 -0.15
C GLN A 198 -22.66 1.21 0.90
N GLU A 199 -21.52 0.83 1.49
CA GLU A 199 -21.48 -0.08 2.61
C GLU A 199 -20.51 0.49 3.66
N LYS A 200 -20.91 0.47 4.93
CA LYS A 200 -20.02 0.81 6.05
C LYS A 200 -19.40 -0.49 6.54
N ARG A 201 -18.07 -0.54 6.62
CA ARG A 201 -17.38 -1.71 7.18
C ARG A 201 -17.02 -1.44 8.64
N GLU A 202 -17.59 -2.23 9.54
CA GLU A 202 -17.30 -2.14 10.98
C GLU A 202 -16.10 -3.00 11.39
N GLN A 203 -15.43 -2.57 12.46
CA GLN A 203 -14.18 -3.17 12.93
C GLN A 203 -14.42 -4.35 13.88
N ASN A 204 -14.30 -5.58 13.39
CA ASN A 204 -14.47 -6.74 14.28
C ASN A 204 -13.17 -7.21 14.98
N PHE A 205 -11.97 -6.85 14.48
CA PHE A 205 -10.72 -7.48 14.95
C PHE A 205 -9.79 -6.56 15.79
N LEU A 206 -9.82 -5.23 15.61
CA LEU A 206 -8.89 -4.32 16.28
C LEU A 206 -9.08 -4.20 17.80
N SER A 207 -10.27 -4.52 18.32
CA SER A 207 -10.51 -4.64 19.76
C SER A 207 -9.56 -5.65 20.42
N LYS A 208 -9.20 -6.73 19.72
CA LYS A 208 -8.27 -7.77 20.18
C LYS A 208 -6.80 -7.34 20.14
N LEU A 209 -6.43 -6.32 19.35
CA LEU A 209 -5.06 -5.81 19.28
C LEU A 209 -4.72 -4.88 20.46
N LYS A 210 -5.73 -4.29 21.12
CA LYS A 210 -5.55 -3.47 22.33
C LYS A 210 -5.00 -4.28 23.51
N THR A 211 -5.25 -5.59 23.56
CA THR A 211 -4.84 -6.48 24.64
C THR A 211 -3.44 -7.08 24.45
N LEU A 212 -2.81 -6.93 23.28
CA LEU A 212 -1.44 -7.36 23.05
C LEU A 212 -0.47 -6.36 23.68
N SER A 213 0.04 -6.73 24.85
CA SER A 213 1.02 -5.96 25.62
C SER A 213 2.28 -5.69 24.79
N GLY A 214 2.63 -4.41 24.67
CA GLY A 214 3.84 -3.95 23.97
C GLY A 214 3.59 -3.08 22.73
N ILE A 215 2.44 -3.23 22.07
CA ILE A 215 2.09 -2.41 20.88
C ILE A 215 1.22 -1.22 21.29
N SER A 216 0.41 -1.34 22.36
CA SER A 216 -0.80 -0.53 22.59
C SER A 216 -0.66 0.95 22.98
N LYS A 217 0.49 1.45 23.48
CA LYS A 217 0.56 2.83 24.02
C LYS A 217 0.84 3.94 23.01
N ASN A 218 1.40 3.61 21.85
CA ASN A 218 1.84 4.61 20.85
C ASN A 218 1.12 4.49 19.50
N ILE A 219 0.19 3.56 19.37
CA ILE A 219 -0.57 3.39 18.13
C ILE A 219 -1.59 4.52 18.01
N VAL A 220 -1.91 4.94 16.80
CA VAL A 220 -3.03 5.87 16.59
C VAL A 220 -4.28 5.25 17.21
N ASP A 221 -5.09 6.06 17.93
CA ASP A 221 -6.34 5.57 18.51
C ASP A 221 -7.23 4.97 17.43
N PHE A 222 -7.41 3.65 17.52
CA PHE A 222 -8.16 2.89 16.53
C PHE A 222 -9.66 2.98 16.68
N SER A 223 -10.17 3.57 17.76
CA SER A 223 -11.61 3.72 18.02
C SER A 223 -12.38 4.35 16.84
N ASN A 224 -11.70 5.13 16.00
CA ASN A 224 -12.30 5.91 14.91
C ASN A 224 -11.97 5.44 13.48
N PHE A 225 -11.25 4.31 13.29
CA PHE A 225 -10.89 3.86 11.93
C PHE A 225 -11.99 3.08 11.23
N SER A 226 -12.97 3.76 10.69
CA SER A 226 -13.93 3.16 9.78
C SER A 226 -13.61 3.56 8.35
N ASP A 227 -13.86 2.64 7.43
CA ASP A 227 -13.84 2.93 6.00
C ASP A 227 -15.28 2.94 5.48
N ILE A 228 -15.56 3.91 4.62
CA ILE A 228 -16.75 3.87 3.79
C ILE A 228 -16.37 3.21 2.49
N GLN A 229 -17.05 2.12 2.17
CA GLN A 229 -16.91 1.45 0.90
C GLN A 229 -17.93 1.99 -0.09
N ILE A 230 -17.43 2.43 -1.23
CA ILE A 230 -18.23 2.82 -2.38
C ILE A 230 -18.01 1.76 -3.45
N LYS A 231 -19.02 0.93 -3.67
CA LYS A 231 -19.06 0.02 -4.81
C LYS A 231 -19.59 0.78 -6.02
N VAL A 232 -18.75 0.92 -7.03
CA VAL A 232 -19.07 1.58 -8.29
C VAL A 232 -19.23 0.49 -9.34
N SER A 233 -20.45 0.27 -9.82
CA SER A 233 -20.73 -0.63 -10.94
C SER A 233 -20.96 0.20 -12.20
N PHE A 234 -20.23 -0.10 -13.27
CA PHE A 234 -20.29 0.62 -14.54
C PHE A 234 -20.50 -0.35 -15.70
N GLN A 235 -21.23 0.09 -16.73
CA GLN A 235 -21.33 -0.65 -17.99
C GLN A 235 -20.37 -0.02 -19.00
N ASN A 236 -19.61 -0.84 -19.70
CA ASN A 236 -18.71 -0.37 -20.74
C ASN A 236 -19.54 -0.05 -21.99
N ILE A 237 -19.99 1.19 -22.12
CA ILE A 237 -20.90 1.59 -23.21
C ILE A 237 -20.14 1.78 -24.54
N ASN A 238 -18.81 1.95 -24.52
CA ASN A 238 -18.01 2.36 -25.68
C ASN A 238 -16.70 1.57 -25.86
N ASN A 239 -16.59 0.33 -25.36
CA ASN A 239 -15.33 -0.44 -25.32
C ASN A 239 -14.13 0.32 -24.71
N THR A 240 -14.40 1.33 -23.88
CA THR A 240 -13.34 2.09 -23.21
C THR A 240 -12.84 1.27 -22.04
N ASN A 241 -11.56 0.90 -22.06
CA ASN A 241 -10.94 0.12 -21.00
C ASN A 241 -10.68 1.00 -19.78
N MET A 242 -11.65 1.01 -18.87
CA MET A 242 -11.50 1.68 -17.59
C MET A 242 -10.48 0.96 -16.73
N TYR A 243 -9.57 1.74 -16.14
CA TYR A 243 -8.44 1.22 -15.37
C TYR A 243 -8.45 1.64 -13.90
N ALA A 244 -9.08 2.76 -13.53
CA ALA A 244 -9.15 3.18 -12.13
C ALA A 244 -10.44 3.94 -11.79
N VAL A 245 -10.74 3.98 -10.50
CA VAL A 245 -11.79 4.83 -9.92
C VAL A 245 -11.14 5.82 -8.96
N LEU A 246 -11.58 7.07 -9.03
CA LEU A 246 -11.22 8.14 -8.12
C LEU A 246 -12.49 8.66 -7.44
N VAL A 247 -12.39 8.92 -6.14
CA VAL A 247 -13.40 9.66 -5.39
C VAL A 247 -12.80 10.99 -4.99
N LYS A 248 -13.45 12.08 -5.40
CA LYS A 248 -13.08 13.45 -5.05
C LYS A 248 -14.19 14.11 -4.22
N ASN A 249 -13.86 15.17 -3.51
CA ASN A 249 -14.86 16.04 -2.88
C ASN A 249 -15.38 17.10 -3.87
N GLU A 250 -16.28 17.96 -3.39
CA GLU A 250 -16.85 19.09 -4.15
C GLU A 250 -15.79 20.03 -4.76
N ASN A 251 -14.66 20.21 -4.07
CA ASN A 251 -13.53 21.04 -4.47
C ASN A 251 -12.52 20.30 -5.38
N ASP A 252 -12.90 19.17 -5.97
CA ASP A 252 -12.04 18.31 -6.81
C ASP A 252 -10.75 17.83 -6.11
N LYS A 253 -10.74 17.82 -4.77
CA LYS A 253 -9.67 17.18 -3.99
C LYS A 253 -9.91 15.68 -3.93
N THR A 254 -8.93 14.89 -4.31
CA THR A 254 -8.97 13.43 -4.17
C THR A 254 -9.09 13.02 -2.70
N LEU A 255 -10.11 12.20 -2.42
CA LEU A 255 -10.37 11.55 -1.14
C LEU A 255 -9.91 10.09 -1.19
N SER A 256 -10.09 9.42 -2.33
CA SER A 256 -9.62 8.06 -2.53
C SER A 256 -9.50 7.65 -3.99
N GLY A 257 -8.84 6.51 -4.23
CA GLY A 257 -8.78 5.86 -5.53
C GLY A 257 -8.63 4.34 -5.42
N LYS A 258 -8.78 3.64 -6.54
CA LYS A 258 -8.43 2.22 -6.69
C LYS A 258 -8.22 1.82 -8.14
N LEU A 259 -7.23 0.95 -8.40
CA LEU A 259 -7.10 0.26 -9.69
C LEU A 259 -8.22 -0.77 -9.91
N LEU A 260 -8.72 -0.84 -11.14
CA LEU A 260 -9.71 -1.81 -11.60
C LEU A 260 -9.01 -3.11 -12.00
N ASN A 261 -9.63 -4.24 -11.65
CA ASN A 261 -9.04 -5.56 -11.86
C ASN A 261 -9.96 -6.44 -12.70
N SER A 262 -10.39 -5.93 -13.87
CA SER A 262 -11.19 -6.60 -14.92
C SER A 262 -12.70 -6.83 -14.69
N LYS A 263 -13.26 -6.48 -13.54
CA LYS A 263 -14.72 -6.56 -13.32
C LYS A 263 -15.40 -5.22 -13.65
N ASN A 264 -16.64 -5.27 -14.14
CA ASN A 264 -17.55 -4.13 -14.35
C ASN A 264 -17.96 -3.41 -13.04
N TYR A 265 -17.15 -3.56 -11.98
CA TYR A 265 -17.30 -2.84 -10.74
C TYR A 265 -15.96 -2.63 -10.03
N ALA A 266 -15.91 -1.62 -9.17
CA ALA A 266 -14.84 -1.32 -8.24
C ALA A 266 -15.39 -1.17 -6.83
N VAL A 267 -14.58 -1.41 -5.81
CA VAL A 267 -14.90 -1.04 -4.43
C VAL A 267 -13.81 -0.10 -3.93
N VAL A 268 -14.14 1.18 -3.79
CA VAL A 268 -13.23 2.22 -3.30
C VAL A 268 -13.47 2.43 -1.81
N GLU A 269 -12.41 2.42 -1.02
CA GLU A 269 -12.43 2.64 0.43
C GLU A 269 -12.04 4.09 0.74
N ILE A 270 -12.87 4.81 1.49
CA ILE A 270 -12.59 6.17 1.96
C ILE A 270 -12.44 6.12 3.48
N PRO A 271 -11.26 6.44 4.03
CA PRO A 271 -11.11 6.60 5.47
C PRO A 271 -12.10 7.65 5.99
N GLN A 272 -12.95 7.28 6.95
CA GLN A 272 -14.00 8.15 7.48
C GLN A 272 -13.41 9.43 8.10
N LEU A 273 -12.18 9.37 8.61
CA LEU A 273 -11.43 10.52 9.14
C LEU A 273 -11.17 11.63 8.11
N LEU A 274 -11.30 11.36 6.81
CA LEU A 274 -11.16 12.36 5.75
C LEU A 274 -12.48 13.07 5.43
N LEU A 275 -13.58 12.64 6.05
CA LEU A 275 -14.92 13.15 5.83
C LEU A 275 -15.35 14.03 7.00
N LYS A 276 -16.14 15.05 6.71
CA LYS A 276 -16.74 15.90 7.73
C LYS A 276 -17.94 15.16 8.36
N LYS A 277 -18.28 15.50 9.60
CA LYS A 277 -19.57 15.08 10.19
C LYS A 277 -20.73 15.61 9.33
N GLY A 278 -21.80 14.82 9.19
CA GLY A 278 -22.95 15.17 8.37
C GLY A 278 -22.74 14.96 6.86
N LYS A 279 -23.29 15.85 6.04
CA LYS A 279 -23.38 15.69 4.58
C LYS A 279 -22.06 16.04 3.88
N ASN A 280 -21.51 15.10 3.13
CA ASN A 280 -20.33 15.24 2.28
C ASN A 280 -20.73 15.05 0.81
N LYS A 281 -20.50 16.06 -0.03
CA LYS A 281 -20.65 15.93 -1.48
C LYS A 281 -19.38 15.35 -2.07
N ILE A 282 -19.52 14.26 -2.81
CA ILE A 282 -18.42 13.59 -3.48
C ILE A 282 -18.71 13.42 -4.98
N LYS A 283 -17.63 13.38 -5.76
CA LYS A 283 -17.61 13.10 -7.19
C LYS A 283 -16.91 11.76 -7.39
N VAL A 284 -17.56 10.84 -8.08
CA VAL A 284 -16.92 9.60 -8.55
C VAL A 284 -16.48 9.83 -9.98
N ILE A 285 -15.22 9.51 -10.25
CA ILE A 285 -14.56 9.68 -11.53
C ILE A 285 -13.95 8.33 -11.91
N LEU A 286 -14.07 7.97 -13.18
CA LEU A 286 -13.39 6.83 -13.76
C LEU A 286 -12.21 7.35 -14.57
N MET A 287 -11.16 6.53 -14.67
CA MET A 287 -9.98 6.85 -15.48
C MET A 287 -9.69 5.68 -16.41
N ASP A 288 -9.36 5.97 -17.66
CA ASP A 288 -8.99 4.97 -18.67
C ASP A 288 -7.48 4.73 -18.74
N SER A 289 -7.07 3.72 -19.50
CA SER A 289 -5.65 3.36 -19.67
C SER A 289 -4.77 4.47 -20.26
N ASN A 290 -5.34 5.54 -20.79
CA ASN A 290 -4.63 6.71 -21.31
C ASN A 290 -4.55 7.86 -20.29
N ASN A 291 -5.01 7.63 -19.06
CA ASN A 291 -5.17 8.62 -17.99
C ASN A 291 -6.20 9.71 -18.30
N GLU A 292 -7.14 9.47 -19.22
CA GLU A 292 -8.27 10.37 -19.42
C GLU A 292 -9.28 10.22 -18.28
N LEU A 293 -9.78 11.35 -17.76
CA LEU A 293 -10.77 11.36 -16.67
C LEU A 293 -12.20 11.46 -17.20
N PHE A 294 -13.04 10.59 -16.68
CA PHE A 294 -14.46 10.46 -17.03
C PHE A 294 -15.31 10.71 -15.81
N PHE A 295 -16.23 11.66 -15.92
CA PHE A 295 -17.16 11.92 -14.83
C PHE A 295 -18.19 10.79 -14.76
N PHE A 296 -18.36 10.20 -13.58
CA PHE A 296 -19.36 9.16 -13.37
C PHE A 296 -20.61 9.74 -12.73
N LYS A 297 -20.52 10.22 -11.49
CA LYS A 297 -21.68 10.72 -10.76
C LYS A 297 -21.30 11.57 -9.56
N ASN A 298 -22.17 12.52 -9.21
CA ASN A 298 -22.20 13.15 -7.90
C ASN A 298 -22.95 12.24 -6.91
N TYR A 299 -22.43 12.13 -5.69
CA TYR A 299 -23.04 11.35 -4.63
C TYR A 299 -22.94 12.11 -3.30
N SER A 300 -23.92 11.94 -2.41
CA SER A 300 -23.91 12.55 -1.08
C SER A 300 -23.74 11.44 -0.03
N LEU A 301 -22.67 11.53 0.76
CA LEU A 301 -22.45 10.68 1.92
C LEU A 301 -22.93 11.40 3.17
N ASN A 302 -23.65 10.70 4.05
CA ASN A 302 -24.01 11.24 5.36
C ASN A 302 -23.27 10.48 6.46
N ILE A 303 -22.44 11.17 7.24
CA ILE A 303 -21.66 10.60 8.34
C ILE A 303 -22.39 10.90 9.64
N LYS A 304 -22.90 9.85 10.27
CA LYS A 304 -23.48 9.91 11.62
C LYS A 304 -22.36 9.88 12.66
N ASP A 305 -22.65 10.48 13.82
CA ASP A 305 -21.82 10.36 15.01
C ASP A 305 -21.75 8.91 15.52
#